data_AF-A0A6N7HKJ8-F1
#
_entry.id   AF-A0A6N7HKJ8-F1
#
_cell.length_a   1.000
_cell.length_b   1.000
_cell.length_c   1.000
_cell.angle_alpha   90.00
_cell.angle_beta   90.00
_cell.angle_gamma   90.00
#
_symmetry.space_group_name_H-M   'P 1'
#
loop_
_entity.id
_entity.type
_entity.pdbx_description
1 polymer ?
#
loop_
_entity_poly.entity_id
_entity_poly.type
_entity_poly.pdbx_seq_one_letter_code
_entity_poly.pdbx_strand_id
1 'polypeptide(L)'
;MPDGGIKVSFGALQSAAGSISSNAAKVRGSLDDLKSYLQPLVSTWVGAASEAYNAHQAKWDSAAADLQQVMAAIGTAVNQAADDYTAGERTNTNRW
;
A
#
# COMPACT_ATOMS: atom_id res chain seq x y z
N MET A 1 -21.76 23.12 11.54
CA MET A 1 -20.93 23.05 10.30
C MET A 1 -20.94 21.61 9.81
N PRO A 2 -20.70 21.28 8.53
CA PRO A 2 -21.12 20.00 7.97
C PRO A 2 -20.15 18.87 8.34
N ASP A 3 -20.33 18.30 9.54
CA ASP A 3 -19.61 17.11 10.03
C ASP A 3 -19.77 15.90 9.08
N GLY A 4 -20.84 15.88 8.29
CA GLY A 4 -21.11 14.83 7.30
C GLY A 4 -20.11 14.78 6.15
N GLY A 5 -19.54 15.91 5.72
CA GLY A 5 -18.59 15.93 4.61
C GLY A 5 -17.27 15.26 4.97
N ILE A 6 -16.76 15.53 6.17
CA ILE A 6 -15.50 14.98 6.67
C ILE A 6 -15.64 13.48 6.99
N LYS A 7 -16.75 13.05 7.59
CA LYS A 7 -17.02 11.61 7.84
C LYS A 7 -17.05 10.79 6.55
N VAL A 8 -17.65 11.32 5.48
CA VAL A 8 -17.66 10.67 4.15
C VAL A 8 -16.25 10.59 3.56
N SER A 9 -15.46 11.68 3.64
CA SER A 9 -14.08 11.68 3.18
C SER A 9 -13.20 10.67 3.93
N PHE A 10 -13.40 10.52 5.25
CA PHE A 10 -12.68 9.53 6.06
C PHE A 10 -13.00 8.09 5.65
N GLY A 11 -14.29 7.75 5.52
CA GLY A 11 -14.71 6.43 5.06
C GLY A 11 -14.19 6.10 3.65
N ALA A 12 -14.18 7.09 2.75
CA ALA A 12 -13.60 6.95 1.42
C ALA A 12 -12.08 6.70 1.47
N LEU A 13 -11.36 7.42 2.34
CA LEU A 13 -9.91 7.26 2.51
C LEU A 13 -9.56 5.87 3.07
N GLN A 14 -10.33 5.38 4.05
CA GLN A 14 -10.15 4.06 4.64
C GLN A 14 -10.44 2.94 3.62
N SER A 15 -11.48 3.10 2.81
CA SER A 15 -11.80 2.18 1.71
C SER A 15 -10.71 2.17 0.63
N ALA A 16 -10.20 3.34 0.24
CA ALA A 16 -9.10 3.45 -0.70
C ALA A 16 -7.82 2.78 -0.17
N ALA A 17 -7.48 2.97 1.11
CA ALA A 17 -6.35 2.31 1.75
C ALA A 17 -6.51 0.78 1.73
N GLY A 18 -7.69 0.25 2.08
CA GLY A 18 -7.97 -1.18 2.01
C GLY A 18 -7.85 -1.74 0.58
N SER A 19 -8.34 -1.00 -0.42
CA SER A 19 -8.28 -1.38 -1.83
C SER A 19 -6.83 -1.44 -2.34
N ILE A 20 -6.02 -0.44 -2.01
CA ILE A 20 -4.61 -0.41 -2.40
C ILE A 20 -3.84 -1.54 -1.70
N SER A 21 -4.10 -1.81 -0.42
CA SER A 21 -3.48 -2.91 0.31
C SER A 21 -3.80 -4.28 -0.32
N SER A 22 -5.06 -4.50 -0.69
CA SER A 22 -5.47 -5.73 -1.41
C SER A 22 -4.77 -5.85 -2.76
N ASN A 23 -4.69 -4.76 -3.53
CA ASN A 23 -4.01 -4.76 -4.82
C ASN A 23 -2.49 -4.96 -4.68
N ALA A 24 -1.87 -4.39 -3.64
CA ALA A 24 -0.46 -4.61 -3.33
C ALA A 24 -0.17 -6.08 -3.02
N ALA A 25 -1.02 -6.72 -2.21
CA ALA A 25 -0.91 -8.13 -1.90
C ALA A 25 -1.05 -9.01 -3.15
N LYS A 26 -1.99 -8.67 -4.05
CA LYS A 26 -2.14 -9.37 -5.34
C LYS A 26 -0.89 -9.24 -6.22
N VAL A 27 -0.34 -8.04 -6.36
CA VAL A 27 0.89 -7.79 -7.12
C VAL A 27 2.04 -8.61 -6.57
N ARG A 28 2.21 -8.63 -5.24
CA ARG A 28 3.25 -9.44 -4.59
C ARG A 28 3.07 -10.93 -4.85
N GLY A 29 1.86 -11.45 -4.71
CA GLY A 29 1.56 -12.85 -5.03
C GLY A 29 1.88 -13.20 -6.48
N SER A 30 1.49 -12.36 -7.45
CA SER A 30 1.82 -12.60 -8.87
C SER A 30 3.33 -12.56 -9.14
N LEU A 31 4.09 -11.74 -8.42
CA LEU A 31 5.55 -11.72 -8.52
C LEU A 31 6.19 -12.98 -7.93
N ASP A 32 5.69 -13.45 -6.79
CA ASP A 32 6.15 -14.69 -6.16
C ASP A 32 5.84 -15.92 -7.02
N ASP A 33 4.66 -15.96 -7.63
CA ASP A 33 4.25 -16.99 -8.59
C ASP A 33 5.17 -16.98 -9.82
N LEU A 34 5.42 -15.80 -10.40
CA LEU A 34 6.31 -15.64 -11.54
C LEU A 34 7.74 -16.10 -11.20
N LYS A 35 8.25 -15.72 -10.02
CA LYS A 35 9.58 -16.12 -9.54
C LYS A 35 9.68 -17.64 -9.37
N SER A 36 8.65 -18.25 -8.80
CA SER A 36 8.57 -19.71 -8.62
C SER A 36 8.52 -20.44 -9.96
N TYR A 37 7.78 -19.90 -10.93
CA TYR A 37 7.73 -20.43 -12.29
C TYR A 37 9.09 -20.31 -13.02
N LEU A 38 9.79 -19.20 -12.83
CA LEU A 38 11.06 -18.92 -13.48
C LEU A 38 12.26 -19.64 -12.84
N GLN A 39 12.21 -19.97 -11.55
CA GLN A 39 13.29 -20.69 -10.83
C GLN A 39 13.98 -21.82 -11.62
N PRO A 40 13.26 -22.80 -12.19
CA PRO A 40 13.90 -23.88 -12.97
C PRO A 40 14.55 -23.38 -14.26
N LEU A 41 13.99 -22.35 -14.90
CA LEU A 41 14.51 -21.76 -16.15
C LEU A 41 15.75 -20.89 -15.90
N VAL A 42 15.80 -20.19 -14.76
CA VAL A 42 16.94 -19.35 -14.36
C VAL A 42 18.22 -20.18 -14.24
N SER A 43 18.12 -21.46 -13.84
CA SER A 43 19.28 -22.37 -13.81
C SER A 43 19.90 -22.63 -15.19
N THR A 44 19.14 -22.42 -16.26
CA THR A 44 19.57 -22.61 -17.66
C THR A 44 20.04 -21.32 -18.32
N TRP A 45 19.76 -20.16 -17.71
CA TRP A 45 20.12 -18.86 -18.24
C TRP A 45 21.55 -18.50 -17.86
N VAL A 46 22.42 -18.35 -18.86
CA VAL A 46 23.83 -18.00 -18.67
C VAL A 46 24.11 -16.62 -19.25
N GLY A 47 25.00 -15.85 -18.63
CA GLY A 47 25.41 -14.53 -19.11
C GLY A 47 24.30 -13.47 -19.03
N ALA A 48 24.06 -12.74 -20.12
CA ALA A 48 23.20 -11.55 -20.15
C ALA A 48 21.73 -11.80 -19.74
N ALA A 49 21.20 -13.02 -19.95
CA ALA A 49 19.84 -13.36 -19.54
C ALA A 49 19.68 -13.42 -18.01
N SER A 50 20.72 -13.89 -17.30
CA SER A 50 20.73 -13.91 -15.84
C SER A 50 20.81 -12.50 -15.25
N GLU A 51 21.65 -11.63 -15.83
CA GLU A 51 21.75 -10.22 -15.43
C GLU A 51 20.44 -9.46 -15.63
N ALA A 52 19.79 -9.63 -16.79
CA ALA A 52 18.51 -9.00 -17.08
C ALA A 52 17.42 -9.46 -16.11
N TYR A 53 17.35 -10.77 -15.82
CA TYR A 53 16.42 -11.31 -14.84
C TYR A 53 16.63 -10.72 -13.45
N ASN A 54 17.87 -10.70 -12.95
CA ASN A 54 18.20 -10.14 -11.64
C ASN A 54 17.82 -8.65 -11.55
N ALA A 55 18.05 -7.89 -12.61
CA ALA A 55 17.66 -6.48 -12.68
C ALA A 55 16.13 -6.30 -12.64
N HIS A 56 15.37 -7.13 -13.36
CA HIS A 56 13.92 -7.11 -13.32
C HIS A 56 13.38 -7.52 -11.95
N GLN A 57 13.95 -8.56 -11.35
CA GLN A 57 13.57 -9.01 -10.01
C GLN A 57 13.80 -7.90 -8.97
N ALA A 58 14.96 -7.26 -8.98
CA ALA A 58 15.26 -6.15 -8.08
C ALA A 58 14.29 -4.97 -8.26
N LYS A 59 13.91 -4.66 -9.50
CA LYS A 59 12.93 -3.60 -9.79
C LYS A 59 11.54 -3.93 -9.25
N TRP A 60 11.12 -5.19 -9.35
CA TRP A 60 9.84 -5.64 -8.81
C TRP A 60 9.84 -5.63 -7.28
N ASP A 61 10.90 -6.14 -6.65
CA ASP A 61 11.05 -6.12 -5.20
C ASP A 61 11.02 -4.68 -4.65
N SER A 62 11.70 -3.74 -5.32
CA SER A 62 11.66 -2.31 -4.98
C SER A 62 10.25 -1.72 -5.12
N ALA A 63 9.57 -1.96 -6.24
CA ALA A 63 8.23 -1.43 -6.46
C ALA A 63 7.21 -1.96 -5.44
N ALA A 64 7.35 -3.23 -5.03
CA ALA A 64 6.51 -3.83 -4.00
C ALA A 64 6.80 -3.24 -2.60
N ALA A 65 8.05 -2.87 -2.32
CA ALA A 65 8.43 -2.19 -1.09
C ALA A 65 7.89 -0.75 -1.05
N ASP A 66 8.04 0.00 -2.14
CA ASP A 66 7.54 1.37 -2.27
C ASP A 66 6.03 1.43 -2.06
N LEU A 67 5.29 0.49 -2.65
CA LEU A 67 3.84 0.40 -2.48
C LEU A 67 3.44 0.15 -1.02
N GLN A 68 4.20 -0.70 -0.31
CA GLN A 68 3.98 -0.94 1.11
C GLN A 68 4.27 0.31 1.96
N GLN A 69 5.31 1.07 1.60
CA GLN A 69 5.65 2.32 2.29
C GLN A 69 4.57 3.40 2.08
N VAL A 70 4.08 3.56 0.85
CA VAL A 70 2.96 4.45 0.55
C VAL A 70 1.71 4.03 1.34
N MET A 71 1.47 2.73 1.47
CA MET A 71 0.36 2.20 2.27
C MET A 71 0.48 2.52 3.75
N ALA A 72 1.66 2.34 4.33
CA ALA A 72 1.92 2.71 5.71
C ALA A 72 1.69 4.21 5.93
N ALA A 73 2.18 5.07 5.02
CA ALA A 73 2.00 6.52 5.10
C ALA A 73 0.52 6.92 5.03
N ILE A 74 -0.27 6.31 4.12
CA ILE A 74 -1.71 6.56 4.03
C ILE A 74 -2.41 6.12 5.32
N GLY A 75 -2.08 4.93 5.85
CA GLY A 75 -2.64 4.44 7.11
C GLY A 75 -2.38 5.39 8.28
N THR A 76 -1.16 5.90 8.42
CA THR A 76 -0.80 6.90 9.43
C THR A 76 -1.60 8.19 9.25
N ALA A 77 -1.71 8.70 8.02
CA ALA A 77 -2.45 9.94 7.73
C ALA A 77 -3.94 9.80 8.03
N VAL A 78 -4.55 8.65 7.70
CA VAL A 78 -5.94 8.32 8.05
C VAL A 78 -6.12 8.35 9.56
N ASN A 79 -5.29 7.62 10.31
CA ASN A 79 -5.43 7.55 11.77
C ASN A 79 -5.26 8.93 12.43
N GLN A 80 -4.28 9.72 11.99
CA GLN A 80 -4.09 11.08 12.50
C GLN A 80 -5.32 11.95 12.26
N ALA A 81 -5.92 11.88 11.06
CA ALA A 81 -7.14 12.62 10.76
C ALA A 81 -8.34 12.18 11.62
N ALA A 82 -8.42 10.91 12.00
CA ALA A 82 -9.45 10.41 12.92
C ALA A 82 -9.28 10.96 14.34
N ASP A 83 -8.04 10.97 14.84
CA ASP A 83 -7.69 11.47 16.17
C ASP A 83 -7.96 12.98 16.28
N ASP A 84 -7.53 13.75 15.27
CA ASP A 84 -7.77 15.20 15.19
C ASP A 84 -9.27 15.52 15.14
N TYR A 85 -10.06 14.73 14.40
CA TYR A 85 -11.51 14.87 14.35
C TYR A 85 -12.15 14.61 15.72
N THR A 86 -11.80 13.50 16.37
CA THR A 86 -12.37 13.11 17.67
C THR A 86 -12.02 14.14 18.76
N ALA A 87 -10.79 14.66 18.74
CA ALA A 87 -10.36 15.73 19.64
C ALA A 87 -11.11 17.04 19.39
N GLY A 88 -11.34 17.39 18.13
CA GLY A 88 -12.13 18.56 17.72
C GLY A 88 -13.60 18.46 18.14
N GLU A 89 -14.24 17.31 17.88
CA GLU A 89 -15.63 17.05 18.28
C GLU A 89 -15.78 17.10 19.80
N ARG A 90 -14.85 16.50 20.57
CA ARG A 90 -14.88 16.52 22.04
C ARG A 90 -14.68 17.92 22.62
N THR A 91 -13.78 18.71 22.04
CA THR A 91 -13.53 20.11 22.45
C THR A 91 -14.72 20.99 22.14
N ASN A 92 -15.35 20.78 20.98
CA ASN A 92 -16.57 21.48 20.64
C ASN A 92 -17.68 21.07 21.61
N THR A 93 -17.90 19.76 21.84
CA THR A 93 -18.90 19.18 22.77
C THR A 93 -18.80 19.70 24.20
N ASN A 94 -17.58 19.97 24.68
CA ASN A 94 -17.38 20.53 26.02
C ASN A 94 -17.60 22.06 26.12
N ARG A 95 -17.82 22.76 25.00
CA ARG A 95 -18.04 24.22 24.95
C ARG A 95 -19.51 24.65 24.93
N TRP A 96 -20.44 23.71 24.73
CA TRP A 96 -21.88 23.91 24.85
C TRP A 96 -22.41 23.15 26.05
#